data_AF-W4JPV2-F1
#
_entry.id   AF-W4JPV2-F1
#
_cell.length_a   1.000
_cell.length_b   1.000
_cell.length_c   1.000
_cell.angle_alpha   90.00
_cell.angle_beta   90.00
_cell.angle_gamma   90.00
#
_symmetry.space_group_name_H-M   'P 1'
#
loop_
_entity.id
_entity.type
_entity.pdbx_description
1 polymer ?
#
loop_
_entity_poly.entity_id
_entity_poly.type
_entity_poly.pdbx_seq_one_letter_code
_entity_poly.pdbx_strand_id
1 'polypeptide(L)' 'CLRLGYWPSQFKTSTTIVIPKPKKSDYTLLKSYRPIVLLSCLGKLMEKVLANRLQFEGAKHNIFHPNQ' A
#
# COMPACT_ATOMS: atom_id res chain seq x y z
N CYS A 1 -17.30 -4.15 -5.82
CA CYS A 1 -16.68 -3.33 -4.75
C CYS A 1 -17.16 -1.89 -4.78
N LEU A 2 -16.74 -1.06 -5.74
CA LEU A 2 -17.02 0.39 -5.73
C LEU A 2 -18.51 0.75 -5.76
N ARG A 3 -19.28 0.21 -6.72
CA ARG A 3 -20.73 0.46 -6.81
C ARG A 3 -21.52 -0.02 -5.59
N LEU A 4 -21.08 -1.11 -4.97
CA LEU A 4 -21.76 -1.72 -3.82
C LEU A 4 -21.25 -1.17 -2.48
N GLY A 5 -20.24 -0.30 -2.47
CA GLY A 5 -19.57 0.17 -1.24
C GLY A 5 -18.90 -0.95 -0.43
N TYR A 6 -18.74 -2.14 -0.99
CA TYR A 6 -18.28 -3.33 -0.27
C TYR A 6 -16.85 -3.71 -0.66
N TRP A 7 -15.97 -3.85 0.32
CA TRP A 7 -14.63 -4.39 0.12
C TRP A 7 -14.52 -5.78 0.76
N PRO A 8 -14.27 -6.85 -0.03
CA PRO A 8 -14.18 -8.21 0.47
C PRO A 8 -13.19 -8.35 1.64
N SER A 9 -13.55 -9.12 2.66
CA SER A 9 -12.70 -9.36 3.83
C SER A 9 -11.39 -10.08 3.46
N GLN A 10 -11.42 -10.92 2.43
CA GLN A 10 -10.26 -11.62 1.90
C GLN A 10 -9.21 -10.65 1.33
N PHE A 11 -9.62 -9.49 0.82
CA PHE A 11 -8.69 -8.47 0.33
C PHE A 11 -8.10 -7.62 1.46
N LYS A 12 -8.68 -7.67 2.66
CA LYS A 12 -8.14 -7.02 3.87
C LYS A 12 -7.16 -7.91 4.62
N THR A 13 -7.11 -9.20 4.28
CA THR A 13 -6.21 -10.16 4.92
C THR A 13 -4.83 -10.06 4.28
N SER A 14 -3.79 -10.01 5.12
CA SER A 14 -2.42 -9.84 4.68
C SER A 14 -1.42 -10.53 5.60
N THR A 15 -0.27 -10.92 5.05
CA THR A 15 0.87 -11.41 5.83
C THR A 15 1.88 -10.29 6.02
N THR A 16 2.23 -9.96 7.26
CA THR A 16 3.28 -8.97 7.54
C THR A 16 4.62 -9.67 7.66
N ILE A 17 5.59 -9.29 6.82
CA ILE A 17 6.97 -9.75 6.88
C ILE A 17 7.84 -8.62 7.39
N VAL A 18 8.68 -8.90 8.40
CA VAL A 18 9.60 -7.92 8.99
C VAL A 18 10.98 -8.08 8.36
N ILE A 19 11.47 -7.04 7.70
CA ILE A 19 12.77 -7.05 7.02
C ILE A 19 13.76 -6.11 7.74
N PRO A 20 14.99 -6.55 8.07
CA PRO A 20 16.01 -5.69 8.65
C PRO A 20 16.46 -4.59 7.67
N LYS A 21 16.61 -3.36 8.15
CA LYS A 21 17.18 -2.25 7.38
C LYS A 21 18.70 -2.44 7.28
N PRO A 22 19.30 -2.29 6.09
CA PRO A 22 20.76 -2.39 5.97
C PRO A 22 21.46 -1.30 6.78
N LYS A 23 22.68 -1.60 7.24
CA LYS A 23 23.60 -0.65 7.92
C LYS A 23 23.03 -0.03 9.19
N LYS A 24 22.24 -0.78 9.96
CA LYS A 24 21.83 -0.37 11.32
C LYS A 24 22.80 -0.93 12.35
N SER A 25 23.15 -0.09 13.32
CA SER A 25 24.11 -0.41 14.38
C SER A 25 23.55 -1.34 15.44
N ASP A 26 22.24 -1.33 15.65
CA ASP A 26 21.57 -2.08 16.71
C ASP A 26 20.22 -2.61 16.22
N TYR A 27 20.07 -3.94 16.20
CA TYR A 27 18.85 -4.64 15.79
C TYR A 27 17.95 -5.06 16.98
N THR A 28 18.27 -4.65 18.20
CA THR A 28 17.29 -4.74 19.30
C THR A 28 16.22 -3.65 19.18
N LEU A 29 16.52 -2.58 18.45
CA LEU A 29 15.61 -1.45 18.24
C LEU A 29 14.65 -1.69 17.07
N LEU A 30 13.35 -1.47 17.29
CA LEU A 30 12.30 -1.54 16.26
C LEU A 30 12.59 -0.64 15.04
N LYS A 31 13.27 0.50 15.25
CA LYS A 31 13.65 1.43 14.16
C LYS A 31 14.53 0.79 13.10
N SER A 32 15.18 -0.32 13.43
CA SER A 32 16.11 -1.06 12.57
C SER A 32 15.42 -2.03 11.63
N TYR A 33 14.09 -2.15 11.70
CA TYR A 33 13.30 -3.00 10.81
C TYR A 33 12.32 -2.20 9.95
N ARG A 34 11.86 -2.83 8.87
CA ARG A 34 10.76 -2.39 8.00
C ARG A 34 9.72 -3.51 7.94
N PRO A 35 8.52 -3.32 8.52
CA PRO A 35 7.41 -4.21 8.24
C PRO A 35 6.91 -3.98 6.80
N ILE A 36 6.72 -5.05 6.05
CA ILE A 36 6.10 -5.05 4.71
C ILE A 36 4.83 -5.89 4.78
N VAL A 37 3.73 -5.30 4.32
CA VAL A 37 2.42 -5.97 4.27
C VAL A 37 2.25 -6.64 2.90
N LEU A 38 2.06 -7.96 2.90
CA LEU A 38 1.79 -8.75 1.70
C LEU A 38 0.31 -9.08 1.62
N LEU A 39 -0.39 -8.33 0.77
CA LEU A 39 -1.77 -8.60 0.39
C LEU A 39 -1.85 -9.78 -0.58
N SER A 40 -3.02 -10.42 -0.64
CA SER A 40 -3.33 -11.37 -1.70
C SER A 40 -3.13 -10.75 -3.09
N CYS A 41 -2.70 -11.55 -4.07
CA CYS A 41 -2.43 -11.07 -5.43
C CYS A 41 -3.65 -10.33 -6.02
N LEU A 42 -4.84 -10.88 -5.80
CA LEU A 42 -6.09 -10.28 -6.27
C LEU A 42 -6.41 -8.96 -5.55
N GLY A 43 -6.23 -8.88 -4.23
CA GLY A 43 -6.40 -7.63 -3.48
C GLY A 43 -5.45 -6.54 -3.97
N LYS A 44 -4.17 -6.89 -4.18
CA LYS A 44 -3.14 -5.99 -4.69
C LYS A 44 -3.44 -5.51 -6.12
N LEU A 45 -3.96 -6.39 -6.98
CA LEU A 45 -4.40 -6.00 -8.32
C LEU A 45 -5.54 -4.99 -8.27
N MET A 46 -6.54 -5.23 -7.41
CA MET A 46 -7.68 -4.33 -7.24
C MET A 46 -7.26 -2.96 -6.73
N GLU A 47 -6.37 -2.91 -5.73
CA GLU A 47 -5.78 -1.66 -5.24
C GLU A 47 -5.01 -0.93 -6.34
N LYS A 48 -4.23 -1.64 -7.16
CA LYS A 48 -3.49 -1.03 -8.27
C LYS A 48 -4.41 -0.40 -9.32
N VAL A 49 -5.49 -1.08 -9.70
CA VAL A 49 -6.48 -0.52 -10.64
C VAL A 49 -7.12 0.74 -10.07
N LEU A 50 -7.47 0.74 -8.79
CA LEU A 50 -8.07 1.89 -8.12
C LEU A 50 -7.08 3.06 -8.02
N ALA A 51 -5.84 2.79 -7.60
CA ALA A 51 -4.78 3.79 -7.48
C ALA A 51 -4.50 4.47 -8.83
N ASN A 52 -4.40 3.70 -9.92
CA ASN A 52 -4.18 4.25 -11.25
C ASN A 52 -5.32 5.18 -11.70
N ARG A 53 -6.58 4.81 -11.42
CA ARG A 53 -7.74 5.66 -11.74
C ARG A 53 -7.72 6.96 -10.94
N LEU A 54 -7.44 6.88 -9.64
CA LEU A 54 -7.34 8.05 -8.77
C LEU A 54 -6.19 8.97 -9.16
N GLN A 55 -5.04 8.40 -9.54
CA GLN A 55 -3.91 9.17 -10.05
C GLN A 55 -4.25 9.90 -11.34
N PHE A 56 -4.88 9.22 -12.30
CA PHE A 56 -5.30 9.83 -13.55
C PHE A 56 -6.26 11.01 -13.33
N GLU A 57 -7.33 10.79 -12.54
CA GLU A 57 -8.31 11.84 -12.26
C GLU A 57 -7.74 12.98 -11.41
N GLY A 58 -6.89 12.66 -10.43
CA GLY A 58 -6.24 13.66 -9.59
C GLY A 58 -5.28 14.56 -10.35
N ALA A 59 -4.53 13.99 -11.30
CA ALA A 59 -3.64 14.76 -12.17
C ALA A 59 -4.44 15.65 -13.12
N LYS A 60 -5.50 15.10 -13.73
CA LYS A 60 -6.40 15.84 -14.63
C LYS A 60 -7.01 17.09 -13.99
N HIS A 61 -7.34 17.02 -12.70
CA HIS A 61 -7.98 18.12 -11.98
C HIS A 61 -6.99 18.95 -11.12
N ASN A 62 -5.68 18.76 -11.28
CA ASN A 62 -4.64 19.44 -10.50
C ASN A 62 -4.87 19.34 -8.97
N ILE A 63 -5.34 18.18 -8.50
CA ILE A 63 -5.60 17.94 -7.06
C ILE A 63 -4.29 17.76 -6.30
N PHE A 64 -3.26 17.24 -6.97
CA PHE A 64 -1.96 16.98 -6.35
C PHE A 64 -1.15 18.26 -6.18
N HIS A 65 -0.39 18.32 -5.09
CA HIS A 65 0.57 19.39 -4.87
C HIS A 65 1.64 19.37 -5.99
N PRO A 66 2.14 20.51 -6.48
CA PRO A 66 3.11 20.56 -7.59
C PRO A 66 4.42 19.79 -7.37
N ASN A 67 4.77 19.47 -6.13
CA ASN A 67 6.02 18.80 -5.73
C ASN A 67 5.85 17.32 -5.37
N GLN A 68 4.78 16.65 -5.85
CA GLN A 68 4.48 15.25 -5.52
C GLN A 68 5.19 14.24 -6.41
#